data_AF-A0A8J4DQQ9-F1
#
_entry.id   AF-A0A8J4DQQ9-F1
#
_cell.length_a   1.000
_cell.length_b   1.000
_cell.length_c   1.000
_cell.angle_alpha   90.00
_cell.angle_beta   90.00
_cell.angle_gamma   90.00
#
_symmetry.space_group_name_H-M   'P 1'
#
loop_
_entity.id
_entity.type
_entity.pdbx_description
1 polymer ?
#
loop_
_entity_poly.entity_id
_entity_poly.type
_entity_poly.pdbx_seq_one_letter_code
_entity_poly.pdbx_strand_id
1 'polypeptide(L)'
;MRNPLTAVAAAIVAGGLVLQLLFVPLLLLVRGAWWGLVLVPVAATTMPLWSLVHEAIHGTLSADRRWNDRCGRALAVGYGAPFVLLKGGHLLHHRYSRTRKERTEVFDPTRTTRTRAAPLYYVRLLGGLYLSEAASVLLAVLPRRAWYRLAARWDSPDTVTRELLERVAARQLRRGCAGTNCGPRSTPTATGSISAGSRRWRGSSAGRSRRPIRRSVRLTGERHAFCARGHLRRRRAVQNRPRRRSPTIGAPP
;
A
#
# COMPACT_ATOMS: atom_id res chain seq x y z
N MET A 1 16.69 -5.03 16.50
CA MET A 1 17.31 -3.91 15.75
C MET A 1 18.81 -4.17 15.76
N ARG A 2 19.50 -4.13 14.62
CA ARG A 2 20.91 -4.55 14.56
C ARG A 2 21.92 -3.41 14.73
N ASN A 3 21.48 -2.15 14.70
CA ASN A 3 22.36 -0.99 14.82
C ASN A 3 22.05 -0.23 16.13
N PRO A 4 23.04 -0.03 17.04
CA PRO A 4 22.82 0.70 18.29
C PRO A 4 22.31 2.13 18.06
N LEU A 5 22.73 2.81 16.97
CA LEU A 5 22.26 4.15 16.62
C LEU A 5 20.75 4.18 16.32
N THR A 6 20.24 3.16 15.63
CA THR A 6 18.79 3.06 15.37
C THR A 6 17.99 2.83 16.66
N ALA A 7 18.56 2.12 17.63
CA ALA A 7 17.91 1.90 18.92
C ALA A 7 17.88 3.20 19.75
N VAL A 8 18.97 3.95 19.78
CA VAL A 8 19.04 5.28 20.43
C VAL A 8 18.05 6.25 19.79
N ALA A 9 18.03 6.34 18.46
CA ALA A 9 17.08 7.19 17.75
C ALA A 9 15.61 6.80 18.04
N ALA A 10 15.31 5.50 18.06
CA ALA A 10 13.98 5.01 18.43
C ALA A 10 13.61 5.36 19.88
N ALA A 11 14.56 5.29 20.81
CA ALA A 11 14.33 5.66 22.22
C ALA A 11 14.08 7.16 22.38
N ILE A 12 14.86 8.02 21.70
CA ILE A 12 14.66 9.48 21.68
C ILE A 12 13.27 9.81 21.12
N VAL A 13 12.90 9.20 19.98
CA VAL A 13 11.58 9.40 19.36
C VAL A 13 10.46 8.93 20.30
N ALA A 14 10.60 7.76 20.93
CA ALA A 14 9.60 7.26 21.87
C ALA A 14 9.44 8.19 23.08
N GLY A 15 10.55 8.69 23.64
CA GLY A 15 10.54 9.67 24.72
C GLY A 15 9.87 10.99 24.30
N GLY A 16 10.19 11.49 23.10
CA GLY A 16 9.55 12.68 22.53
C GLY A 16 8.05 12.52 22.34
N LEU A 17 7.59 11.35 21.87
CA LEU A 17 6.16 11.05 21.74
C LEU A 17 5.45 11.01 23.11
N VAL A 18 6.07 10.40 24.11
CA VAL A 18 5.53 10.37 25.48
C VAL A 18 5.42 11.79 26.05
N LEU A 19 6.47 12.60 25.90
CA LEU A 19 6.49 14.01 26.28
C LEU A 19 5.36 14.79 25.60
N GLN A 20 5.23 14.65 24.27
CA GLN A 20 4.24 15.34 23.47
C GLN A 20 2.80 14.96 23.83
N LEU A 21 2.51 13.66 23.97
CA LEU A 21 1.14 13.17 24.11
C LEU A 21 0.61 13.26 25.54
N LEU A 22 1.48 13.19 26.54
CA LEU A 22 1.07 13.13 27.95
C LEU A 22 1.46 14.40 28.71
N PHE A 23 2.72 14.82 28.61
CA PHE A 23 3.26 15.85 29.50
C PHE A 23 2.98 17.27 28.99
N VAL A 24 3.09 17.54 27.69
CA VAL A 24 2.83 18.87 27.13
C VAL A 24 1.40 19.36 27.41
N PRO A 25 0.33 18.56 27.19
CA PRO A 25 -1.04 19.00 27.51
C PRO A 25 -1.22 19.33 28.99
N LEU A 26 -0.64 18.51 29.89
CA LEU A 26 -0.73 18.72 31.33
C LEU A 26 0.05 19.96 31.78
N LEU A 27 1.26 20.18 31.24
CA LEU A 27 2.09 21.33 31.56
C LEU A 27 1.46 22.64 31.06
N LEU A 28 0.94 22.66 29.84
CA LEU A 28 0.26 23.83 29.28
C LEU A 28 -1.01 24.17 30.06
N LEU A 29 -1.76 23.15 30.52
CA LEU A 29 -2.99 23.35 31.30
C LEU A 29 -2.70 23.94 32.68
N VAL A 30 -1.64 23.50 33.35
CA VAL A 30 -1.37 23.85 34.76
C VAL A 30 -0.48 25.08 34.91
N ARG A 31 0.45 25.34 33.98
CA ARG A 31 1.57 26.28 34.22
C ARG A 31 1.66 27.45 33.25
N GLY A 32 0.74 27.54 32.29
CA GLY A 32 0.63 28.66 31.35
C GLY A 32 1.38 28.49 30.02
N ALA A 33 1.14 29.41 29.09
CA ALA A 33 1.50 29.26 27.67
C ALA A 33 3.01 29.21 27.37
N TRP A 34 3.86 29.73 28.27
CA TRP A 34 5.32 29.74 28.08
C TRP A 34 5.92 28.33 28.04
N TRP A 35 5.26 27.34 28.66
CA TRP A 35 5.64 25.93 28.53
C TRP A 35 5.47 25.37 27.11
N GLY A 36 4.82 26.12 26.23
CA GLY A 36 4.78 25.82 24.80
C GLY A 36 6.17 25.72 24.17
N LEU A 37 7.21 26.33 24.77
CA LEU A 37 8.59 26.17 24.31
C LEU A 37 9.08 24.71 24.36
N VAL A 38 8.48 23.84 25.18
CA VAL A 38 8.77 22.39 25.18
C VAL A 38 8.39 21.73 23.84
N LEU A 39 7.52 22.35 23.05
CA LEU A 39 7.20 21.88 21.70
C LEU A 39 8.38 22.02 20.73
N VAL A 40 9.36 22.89 20.99
CA VAL A 40 10.52 23.07 20.10
C VAL A 40 11.38 21.80 20.02
N PRO A 41 11.89 21.22 21.13
CA PRO A 41 12.63 19.96 21.06
C PRO A 41 11.74 18.80 20.59
N VAL A 42 10.44 18.80 20.92
CA VAL A 42 9.50 17.80 20.38
C VAL A 42 9.41 17.90 18.85
N ALA A 43 9.28 19.10 18.30
CA ALA A 43 9.25 19.34 16.86
C ALA A 43 10.53 18.86 16.18
N ALA A 44 11.69 19.03 16.82
CA ALA A 44 12.96 18.50 16.31
C ALA A 44 12.97 16.96 16.19
N THR A 45 12.21 16.24 17.02
CA THR A 45 12.07 14.77 16.91
C THR A 45 11.18 14.31 15.75
N THR A 46 10.45 15.23 15.09
CA THR A 46 9.54 14.90 13.98
C THR A 46 10.27 14.31 12.78
N MET A 47 11.44 14.84 12.43
CA MET A 47 12.24 14.32 11.30
C MET A 47 12.78 12.90 11.57
N PRO A 48 13.40 12.61 12.73
CA PRO A 48 13.72 11.24 13.14
C PRO A 48 12.51 10.30 13.18
N LEU A 49 11.38 10.76 13.72
CA LEU A 49 10.13 9.98 13.75
C LEU A 49 9.70 9.57 12.34
N TRP A 50 9.63 10.55 11.42
CA TRP A 50 9.26 10.28 10.04
C TRP A 50 10.25 9.33 9.35
N SER A 51 11.55 9.49 9.62
CA SER A 51 12.58 8.58 9.10
C SER A 51 12.35 7.14 9.54
N LEU A 52 12.03 6.90 10.82
CA LEU A 52 11.72 5.55 11.31
C LEU A 52 10.42 5.00 10.71
N VAL A 53 9.40 5.84 10.53
CA VAL A 53 8.15 5.47 9.84
C VAL A 53 8.45 5.08 8.39
N HIS A 54 9.30 5.84 7.69
CA HIS A 54 9.72 5.60 6.32
C HIS A 54 10.44 4.25 6.18
N GLU A 55 11.39 3.96 7.07
CA GLU A 55 12.07 2.65 7.12
C GLU A 55 11.07 1.51 7.36
N ALA A 56 10.05 1.70 8.20
CA ALA A 56 8.99 0.71 8.42
C ALA A 56 8.07 0.53 7.18
N ILE A 57 7.84 1.60 6.42
CA ILE A 57 7.07 1.58 5.17
C ILE A 57 7.78 0.69 4.14
N HIS A 58 9.08 0.92 3.94
CA HIS A 58 9.92 0.11 3.03
C HIS A 58 10.19 -1.30 3.56
N GLY A 59 10.17 -1.46 4.89
CA GLY A 59 10.41 -2.73 5.56
C GLY A 59 11.88 -3.00 5.86
N THR A 60 12.66 -1.94 6.01
CA THR A 60 14.11 -1.92 6.27
C THR A 60 14.43 -1.62 7.74
N LEU A 61 13.45 -1.19 8.55
CA LEU A 61 13.60 -0.94 9.99
C LEU A 61 13.98 -2.22 10.78
N SER A 62 13.49 -3.38 10.35
CA SER A 62 13.78 -4.68 10.97
C SER A 62 13.93 -5.77 9.90
N ALA A 63 14.68 -6.84 10.20
CA ALA A 63 14.78 -7.99 9.31
C ALA A 63 13.44 -8.74 9.16
N ASP A 64 12.57 -8.68 10.17
CA ASP A 64 11.23 -9.28 10.12
C ASP A 64 10.20 -8.25 9.66
N ARG A 65 9.53 -8.56 8.54
CA ARG A 65 8.45 -7.76 7.97
C ARG A 65 7.30 -7.51 8.95
N ARG A 66 6.97 -8.46 9.82
CA ARG A 66 5.91 -8.32 10.81
C ARG A 66 6.26 -7.26 11.84
N TRP A 67 7.53 -7.20 12.26
CA TRP A 67 8.02 -6.18 13.17
C TRP A 67 8.02 -4.80 12.55
N ASN A 68 8.43 -4.65 11.29
CA ASN A 68 8.28 -3.38 10.56
C ASN A 68 6.85 -2.87 10.58
N ASP A 69 5.88 -3.75 10.25
CA ASP A 69 4.48 -3.37 10.22
C ASP A 69 3.92 -3.02 11.62
N ARG A 70 4.42 -3.66 12.70
CA ARG A 70 4.03 -3.36 14.09
C ARG A 70 4.63 -2.04 14.57
N CYS A 71 5.94 -1.87 14.44
CA CYS A 71 6.65 -0.65 14.81
C CYS A 71 6.13 0.54 14.01
N GLY A 72 5.96 0.39 12.69
CA GLY A 72 5.40 1.42 11.84
C GLY A 72 3.98 1.84 12.25
N ARG A 73 3.14 0.90 12.73
CA ARG A 73 1.84 1.26 13.31
C ARG A 73 1.96 2.07 14.59
N ALA A 74 2.83 1.65 15.52
CA ALA A 74 3.03 2.36 16.78
C ALA A 74 3.56 3.79 16.55
N LEU A 75 4.58 3.93 15.69
CA LEU A 75 5.16 5.22 15.33
C LEU A 75 4.14 6.11 14.59
N ALA A 76 3.33 5.55 13.69
CA ALA A 76 2.32 6.30 12.96
C ALA A 76 1.18 6.80 13.87
N VAL A 77 0.85 6.09 14.95
CA VAL A 77 -0.08 6.60 15.98
C VAL A 77 0.50 7.85 16.64
N GLY A 78 1.77 7.83 17.02
CA GLY A 78 2.46 9.01 17.57
C GLY A 78 2.54 10.17 16.57
N TYR A 79 2.69 9.86 15.29
CA TYR A 79 2.63 10.84 14.20
C TYR A 79 1.20 11.39 13.94
N GLY A 80 0.16 10.72 14.44
CA GLY A 80 -1.22 11.14 14.23
C GLY A 80 -1.82 10.73 12.89
N ALA A 81 -1.32 9.66 12.24
CA ALA A 81 -1.88 9.17 10.98
C ALA A 81 -1.94 7.63 10.91
N PRO A 82 -2.90 7.05 10.17
CA PRO A 82 -3.02 5.61 10.03
C PRO A 82 -1.93 5.06 9.11
N PHE A 83 -1.05 4.21 9.66
CA PHE A 83 0.08 3.60 8.95
C PHE A 83 -0.29 2.94 7.61
N VAL A 84 -1.51 2.40 7.48
CA VAL A 84 -1.99 1.78 6.23
C VAL A 84 -2.07 2.80 5.08
N LEU A 85 -2.50 4.03 5.36
CA LEU A 85 -2.62 5.11 4.39
C LEU A 85 -1.25 5.70 4.11
N LEU A 86 -0.43 5.97 5.13
CA LEU A 86 0.96 6.42 4.96
C LEU A 86 1.74 5.45 4.06
N LYS A 87 1.75 4.16 4.41
CA LYS A 87 2.43 3.11 3.63
C LYS A 87 1.87 2.99 2.21
N GLY A 88 0.56 3.12 2.04
CA GLY A 88 -0.09 3.03 0.73
C GLY A 88 0.27 4.20 -0.17
N GLY A 89 0.07 5.42 0.33
CA GLY A 89 0.33 6.67 -0.37
C GLY A 89 1.80 6.81 -0.71
N HIS A 90 2.70 6.55 0.24
CA HIS A 90 4.15 6.62 0.04
C HIS A 90 4.66 5.68 -1.06
N LEU A 91 4.21 4.42 -1.05
CA LEU A 91 4.61 3.46 -2.08
C LEU A 91 4.01 3.77 -3.45
N LEU A 92 2.82 4.38 -3.50
CA LEU A 92 2.22 4.84 -4.75
C LEU A 92 2.93 6.08 -5.28
N HIS A 93 3.31 7.00 -4.40
CA HIS A 93 4.12 8.16 -4.73
C HIS A 93 5.44 7.72 -5.37
N HIS A 94 6.22 6.84 -4.74
CA HIS A 94 7.46 6.33 -5.37
C HIS A 94 7.22 5.61 -6.70
N ARG A 95 6.11 4.88 -6.84
CA ARG A 95 5.79 4.14 -8.08
C ARG A 95 5.38 5.06 -9.23
N TYR A 96 4.66 6.13 -8.93
CA TYR A 96 3.99 6.97 -9.92
C TYR A 96 4.48 8.42 -9.93
N SER A 97 5.47 8.78 -9.12
CA SER A 97 6.04 10.13 -9.08
C SER A 97 6.45 10.56 -10.48
N ARG A 98 6.05 11.80 -10.83
CA ARG A 98 6.25 12.44 -12.13
C ARG A 98 5.55 11.75 -13.32
N THR A 99 4.74 10.72 -13.08
CA THR A 99 3.88 10.13 -14.11
C THR A 99 2.55 10.86 -14.18
N ARG A 100 1.74 10.66 -15.24
CA ARG A 100 0.41 11.31 -15.33
C ARG A 100 -0.48 11.07 -14.09
N LYS A 101 -0.27 9.96 -13.37
CA LYS A 101 -1.04 9.58 -12.17
C LYS A 101 -0.64 10.31 -10.89
N GLU A 102 0.59 10.81 -10.82
CA GLU A 102 1.13 11.55 -9.66
C GLU A 102 2.09 12.64 -10.18
N ARG A 103 1.58 13.87 -10.22
CA ARG A 103 2.29 15.10 -10.65
C ARG A 103 2.12 16.23 -9.65
N THR A 104 1.98 15.91 -8.37
CA THR A 104 1.62 16.93 -7.38
C THR A 104 2.69 18.00 -7.21
N GLU A 105 3.92 17.69 -7.60
CA GLU A 105 5.10 18.56 -7.62
C GLU A 105 5.45 19.16 -9.00
N VAL A 106 4.72 18.80 -10.07
CA VAL A 106 5.07 19.21 -11.45
C VAL A 106 4.07 20.25 -11.97
N PHE A 107 4.55 21.46 -12.25
CA PHE A 107 3.78 22.47 -12.97
C PHE A 107 3.76 22.19 -14.47
N ASP A 108 2.56 22.15 -15.06
CA ASP A 108 2.36 21.94 -16.49
C ASP A 108 1.63 23.16 -17.10
N PRO A 109 2.35 24.02 -17.85
CA PRO A 109 1.77 25.23 -18.44
C PRO A 109 0.73 24.92 -19.52
N THR A 110 0.70 23.69 -20.06
CA THR A 110 -0.31 23.29 -21.06
C THR A 110 -1.66 22.95 -20.43
N ARG A 111 -1.70 22.70 -19.11
CA ARG A 111 -2.91 22.29 -18.38
C ARG A 111 -3.47 23.36 -17.46
N THR A 112 -2.63 24.27 -16.96
CA THR A 112 -3.06 25.32 -16.03
C THR A 112 -2.15 26.53 -16.09
N THR A 113 -2.67 27.69 -15.72
CA THR A 113 -1.88 28.90 -15.55
C THR A 113 -1.19 28.91 -14.19
N ARG A 114 -0.08 29.66 -14.08
CA ARG A 114 0.65 29.84 -12.82
C ARG A 114 -0.23 30.48 -11.73
N THR A 115 -1.09 31.42 -12.10
CA THR A 115 -2.01 32.11 -11.17
C THR A 115 -3.02 31.17 -10.53
N ARG A 116 -3.42 30.10 -11.25
CA ARG A 116 -4.31 29.05 -10.70
C ARG A 116 -3.55 27.96 -9.95
N ALA A 117 -2.33 27.62 -10.39
CA ALA A 117 -1.54 26.56 -9.78
C ALA A 117 -0.83 26.98 -8.47
N ALA A 118 -0.32 28.21 -8.41
CA ALA A 118 0.49 28.69 -7.29
C ALA A 118 -0.27 28.66 -5.94
N PRO A 119 -1.53 29.12 -5.83
CA PRO A 119 -2.26 29.05 -4.57
C PRO A 119 -2.39 27.62 -4.04
N LEU A 120 -2.73 26.66 -4.92
CA LEU A 120 -2.87 25.25 -4.53
C LEU A 120 -1.53 24.65 -4.09
N TYR A 121 -0.44 25.01 -4.78
CA TYR A 121 0.92 24.62 -4.41
C TYR A 121 1.29 25.13 -3.01
N TYR A 122 1.08 26.42 -2.74
CA TYR A 122 1.42 27.00 -1.43
C TYR A 122 0.50 26.50 -0.32
N VAL A 123 -0.79 26.31 -0.57
CA VAL A 123 -1.70 25.66 0.39
C VAL A 123 -1.16 24.29 0.75
N ARG A 124 -0.74 23.48 -0.24
CA ARG A 124 -0.18 22.16 0.01
C ARG A 124 1.12 22.22 0.81
N LEU A 125 2.00 23.17 0.50
CA LEU A 125 3.31 23.34 1.13
C LEU A 125 3.22 23.84 2.58
N LEU A 126 2.33 24.80 2.85
CA LEU A 126 2.23 25.47 4.15
C LEU A 126 1.37 24.75 5.17
N GLY A 127 0.66 23.67 4.78
CA GLY A 127 -0.19 22.96 5.74
C GLY A 127 -1.15 21.94 5.14
N GLY A 128 -1.47 22.06 3.86
CA GLY A 128 -2.44 21.21 3.18
C GLY A 128 -2.07 19.73 3.19
N LEU A 129 -0.76 19.41 3.15
CA LEU A 129 -0.29 18.04 3.35
C LEU A 129 -0.68 17.53 4.75
N TYR A 130 -0.33 18.26 5.80
CA TYR A 130 -0.65 17.87 7.19
C TYR A 130 -2.17 17.79 7.44
N LEU A 131 -2.95 18.71 6.86
CA LEU A 131 -4.41 18.65 6.90
C LEU A 131 -4.94 17.38 6.23
N SER A 132 -4.37 16.98 5.09
CA SER A 132 -4.75 15.74 4.41
C SER A 132 -4.40 14.49 5.22
N GLU A 133 -3.28 14.52 5.96
CA GLU A 133 -2.88 13.45 6.86
C GLU A 133 -3.79 13.36 8.08
N ALA A 134 -4.14 14.50 8.69
CA ALA A 134 -5.12 14.55 9.77
C ALA A 134 -6.50 14.05 9.31
N ALA A 135 -6.96 14.51 8.14
CA ALA A 135 -8.21 14.04 7.53
C ALA A 135 -8.18 12.53 7.25
N SER A 136 -7.00 11.96 7.01
CA SER A 136 -6.83 10.52 6.77
C SER A 136 -7.20 9.67 8.00
N VAL A 137 -7.12 10.23 9.22
CA VAL A 137 -7.62 9.58 10.46
C VAL A 137 -9.14 9.45 10.41
N LEU A 138 -9.84 10.54 10.08
CA LEU A 138 -11.30 10.54 9.93
C LEU A 138 -11.73 9.55 8.85
N LEU A 139 -11.00 9.54 7.73
CA LEU A 139 -11.21 8.56 6.67
C LEU A 139 -11.01 7.13 7.18
N ALA A 140 -9.95 6.84 7.94
CA ALA A 140 -9.69 5.49 8.45
C ALA A 140 -10.82 4.92 9.32
N VAL A 141 -11.55 5.77 10.05
CA VAL A 141 -12.69 5.39 10.90
C VAL A 141 -14.00 5.27 10.10
N LEU A 142 -14.06 5.85 8.90
CA LEU A 142 -15.28 5.93 8.10
C LEU A 142 -15.82 4.54 7.73
N PRO A 143 -17.15 4.30 7.79
CA PRO A 143 -17.71 3.02 7.42
C PRO A 143 -17.46 2.70 5.94
N ARG A 144 -17.30 1.41 5.65
CA ARG A 144 -16.91 0.92 4.31
C ARG A 144 -17.82 1.42 3.17
N ARG A 145 -19.12 1.62 3.44
CA ARG A 145 -20.06 2.21 2.46
C ARG A 145 -19.70 3.65 2.09
N ALA A 146 -19.29 4.45 3.07
CA ALA A 146 -18.88 5.83 2.83
C ALA A 146 -17.54 5.90 2.09
N TRP A 147 -16.61 4.98 2.37
CA TRP A 147 -15.39 4.82 1.56
C TRP A 147 -15.70 4.57 0.08
N TYR A 148 -16.62 3.65 -0.24
CA TYR A 148 -16.99 3.40 -1.64
C TYR A 148 -17.65 4.60 -2.32
N ARG A 149 -18.46 5.36 -1.59
CA ARG A 149 -19.08 6.60 -2.12
C ARG A 149 -18.04 7.69 -2.38
N LEU A 150 -17.09 7.88 -1.49
CA LEU A 150 -15.96 8.80 -1.69
C LEU A 150 -15.09 8.35 -2.85
N ALA A 151 -14.78 7.05 -2.91
CA ALA A 151 -14.04 6.47 -4.02
C ALA A 151 -14.70 6.75 -5.36
N ALA A 152 -16.01 6.56 -5.47
CA ALA A 152 -16.77 6.81 -6.70
C ALA A 152 -16.80 8.30 -7.09
N ARG A 153 -16.83 9.22 -6.13
CA ARG A 153 -16.81 10.67 -6.39
C ARG A 153 -15.44 11.18 -6.84
N TRP A 154 -14.37 10.54 -6.39
CA TRP A 154 -12.99 10.90 -6.72
C TRP A 154 -12.32 9.89 -7.66
N ASP A 155 -13.11 9.02 -8.30
CA ASP A 155 -12.62 8.05 -9.28
C ASP A 155 -12.27 8.80 -10.56
N SER A 156 -10.98 9.16 -10.68
CA SER A 156 -10.41 9.58 -11.94
C SER A 156 -9.32 8.58 -12.32
N PRO A 157 -9.32 8.04 -13.55
CA PRO A 157 -8.34 7.05 -14.02
C PRO A 157 -6.89 7.60 -13.99
N ASP A 158 -6.75 8.92 -13.89
CA ASP A 158 -5.51 9.66 -13.85
C ASP A 158 -5.03 9.96 -12.40
N THR A 159 -5.59 9.34 -11.36
CA THR A 159 -5.15 9.60 -9.97
C THR A 159 -4.79 8.33 -9.23
N VAL A 160 -3.77 8.40 -8.36
CA VAL A 160 -3.36 7.30 -7.46
C VAL A 160 -4.39 6.98 -6.35
N THR A 161 -5.40 7.84 -6.20
CA THR A 161 -6.42 7.75 -5.15
C THR A 161 -7.18 6.42 -5.21
N ARG A 162 -7.57 5.98 -6.40
CA ARG A 162 -8.29 4.71 -6.58
C ARG A 162 -7.44 3.52 -6.14
N GLU A 163 -6.19 3.43 -6.59
CA GLU A 163 -5.29 2.34 -6.22
C GLU A 163 -4.99 2.32 -4.72
N LEU A 164 -4.92 3.50 -4.08
CA LEU A 164 -4.79 3.61 -2.63
C LEU A 164 -6.02 3.03 -1.93
N LEU A 165 -7.20 3.47 -2.35
CA LEU A 165 -8.48 3.06 -1.78
C LEU A 165 -8.71 1.55 -1.90
N GLU A 166 -8.45 0.98 -3.08
CA GLU A 166 -8.56 -0.47 -3.31
C GLU A 166 -7.61 -1.26 -2.40
N ARG A 167 -6.37 -0.79 -2.21
CA ARG A 167 -5.38 -1.43 -1.32
C ARG A 167 -5.83 -1.42 0.15
N VAL A 168 -6.44 -0.33 0.60
CA VAL A 168 -6.94 -0.16 1.97
C VAL A 168 -8.15 -1.07 2.19
N ALA A 169 -9.13 -1.03 1.29
CA ALA A 169 -10.33 -1.87 1.35
C ALA A 169 -9.97 -3.36 1.36
N ALA A 170 -9.02 -3.79 0.53
CA ALA A 170 -8.54 -5.17 0.49
C ALA A 170 -7.85 -5.61 1.79
N ARG A 171 -7.19 -4.69 2.52
CA ARG A 171 -6.60 -4.99 3.84
C ARG A 171 -7.66 -5.10 4.94
N GLN A 172 -8.65 -4.21 4.96
CA GLN A 172 -9.77 -4.30 5.91
C GLN A 172 -10.55 -5.60 5.73
N LEU A 173 -10.82 -5.99 4.48
CA LEU A 173 -11.45 -7.27 4.14
C LEU A 173 -10.73 -8.49 4.71
N ARG A 174 -9.39 -8.54 4.58
CA ARG A 174 -8.58 -9.63 5.11
C ARG A 174 -8.59 -9.70 6.64
N ARG A 175 -8.72 -8.57 7.33
CA ARG A 175 -8.85 -8.55 8.80
C ARG A 175 -10.23 -9.00 9.27
N GLY A 176 -11.29 -8.61 8.57
CA GLY A 176 -12.65 -9.09 8.87
C GLY A 176 -12.81 -10.60 8.70
N CYS A 177 -12.15 -11.19 7.70
CA CYS A 177 -12.15 -12.65 7.49
C CYS A 177 -11.19 -13.42 8.41
N ALA A 178 -10.33 -12.74 9.16
CA ALA A 178 -9.47 -13.39 10.15
C ALA A 178 -10.15 -13.52 11.53
N GLY A 179 -11.20 -12.72 11.78
CA GLY A 179 -12.04 -12.80 13.00
C GLY A 179 -13.33 -13.58 12.82
N THR A 180 -13.68 -13.95 11.60
CA THR A 180 -14.79 -14.86 11.29
C THR A 180 -14.20 -16.07 10.58
N ASN A 181 -14.61 -17.27 10.98
CA ASN A 181 -14.16 -18.55 10.43
C ASN A 181 -14.55 -18.65 8.94
N CYS A 182 -13.86 -17.92 8.07
CA CYS A 182 -13.99 -18.03 6.62
C CYS A 182 -13.16 -19.25 6.18
N GLY A 183 -13.65 -20.43 6.56
CA GLY A 183 -13.25 -21.68 5.91
C GLY A 183 -13.52 -21.59 4.40
N PRO A 184 -12.77 -22.34 3.57
CA PRO A 184 -13.03 -22.39 2.14
C PRO A 184 -14.48 -22.86 1.95
N ARG A 185 -15.33 -21.95 1.46
CA ARG A 185 -16.69 -22.29 1.06
C ARG A 185 -16.54 -23.33 -0.05
N SER A 186 -17.03 -24.53 0.21
CA SER A 186 -17.05 -25.65 -0.74
C SER A 186 -17.57 -25.13 -2.08
N THR A 187 -16.75 -25.31 -3.11
CA THR A 187 -17.18 -25.15 -4.50
C THR A 187 -18.40 -26.04 -4.74
N PRO A 188 -19.49 -25.55 -5.34
CA PRO A 188 -20.56 -26.43 -5.77
C PRO A 188 -20.00 -27.35 -6.85
N THR A 189 -20.03 -28.65 -6.58
CA THR A 189 -19.77 -29.72 -7.54
C THR A 189 -20.78 -29.57 -8.68
N ALA A 190 -20.33 -29.03 -9.81
CA ALA A 190 -21.09 -29.05 -11.04
C ALA A 190 -21.02 -30.48 -11.61
N THR A 191 -21.97 -31.31 -11.22
CA THR A 191 -22.24 -32.60 -11.89
C THR A 191 -22.94 -32.30 -13.22
N GLY A 192 -22.15 -31.95 -14.24
CA GLY A 192 -22.60 -31.82 -15.62
C GLY A 192 -22.27 -33.09 -16.39
N SER A 193 -23.27 -33.93 -16.62
CA SER A 193 -23.16 -35.12 -17.48
C SER A 193 -22.83 -34.71 -18.92
N ILE A 194 -21.73 -35.24 -19.45
CA ILE A 194 -21.36 -35.11 -20.86
C ILE A 194 -22.21 -36.12 -21.65
N SER A 195 -23.21 -35.65 -22.40
CA SER A 195 -23.86 -36.47 -23.42
C SER A 195 -23.09 -36.33 -24.74
N ALA A 196 -22.50 -37.43 -25.20
CA ALA A 196 -21.85 -37.53 -26.49
C ALA A 196 -22.88 -37.43 -27.63
N GLY A 197 -22.95 -36.28 -28.30
CA GLY A 197 -23.73 -36.08 -29.51
C GLY A 197 -22.83 -36.16 -30.74
N SER A 198 -22.80 -37.32 -31.39
CA SER A 198 -22.15 -37.57 -32.67
C SER A 198 -22.82 -36.76 -33.79
N ARG A 199 -22.08 -35.84 -34.42
CA ARG A 199 -22.50 -35.23 -35.69
C ARG A 199 -21.46 -35.46 -36.78
N ARG A 200 -21.84 -36.45 -37.58
CA ARG A 200 -21.46 -36.81 -38.95
C ARG A 200 -20.93 -35.62 -39.77
N TRP A 201 -19.67 -35.73 -40.17
CA TRP A 201 -19.04 -34.94 -41.24
C TRP A 201 -19.74 -35.22 -42.58
N ARG A 202 -20.14 -34.17 -43.29
CA ARG A 202 -20.51 -34.23 -44.70
C ARG A 202 -19.84 -33.03 -45.37
N GLY A 203 -18.86 -33.31 -46.23
CA GLY A 203 -18.19 -32.30 -47.03
C GLY A 203 -19.07 -31.83 -48.18
N SER A 204 -18.92 -30.56 -48.55
CA SER A 204 -19.01 -30.14 -49.95
C SER A 204 -18.32 -28.80 -50.15
N SER A 205 -17.70 -28.71 -51.31
CA SER A 205 -16.73 -27.76 -51.80
C SER A 205 -17.33 -26.48 -52.40
N ALA A 206 -16.44 -25.50 -52.58
CA ALA A 206 -16.47 -24.37 -53.52
C ALA A 206 -17.12 -23.05 -53.06
N GLY A 207 -16.40 -21.94 -53.32
CA GLY A 207 -16.97 -20.60 -53.39
C GLY A 207 -16.14 -19.49 -52.76
N ARG A 208 -15.34 -18.80 -53.59
CA ARG A 208 -14.62 -17.55 -53.26
C ARG A 208 -15.60 -16.47 -52.77
N SER A 209 -15.22 -15.69 -51.76
CA SER A 209 -15.42 -14.23 -51.74
C SER A 209 -14.74 -13.57 -50.55
N ARG A 210 -13.95 -12.53 -50.83
CA ARG A 210 -13.27 -11.66 -49.87
C ARG A 210 -14.28 -10.67 -49.28
N ARG A 211 -14.46 -10.60 -47.95
CA ARG A 211 -14.92 -9.40 -47.22
C ARG A 211 -14.35 -9.36 -45.78
N PRO A 212 -14.15 -8.16 -45.21
CA PRO A 212 -13.27 -7.94 -44.07
C PRO A 212 -13.95 -8.26 -42.73
N ILE A 213 -13.15 -8.83 -41.82
CA ILE A 213 -13.52 -9.21 -40.46
C ILE A 213 -13.77 -7.94 -39.62
N ARG A 214 -15.04 -7.63 -39.35
CA ARG A 214 -15.44 -6.79 -38.21
C ARG A 214 -15.22 -7.60 -36.92
N ARG A 215 -14.16 -7.30 -36.18
CA ARG A 215 -14.00 -7.79 -34.79
C ARG A 215 -14.93 -7.01 -33.87
N SER A 216 -16.12 -7.55 -33.63
CA SER A 216 -16.94 -7.20 -32.46
C SER A 216 -16.35 -7.91 -31.23
N VAL A 217 -15.50 -7.21 -30.47
CA VAL A 217 -15.05 -7.69 -29.16
C VAL A 217 -16.19 -7.48 -28.16
N ARG A 218 -16.94 -8.56 -27.94
CA ARG A 218 -17.92 -8.66 -26.87
C ARG A 218 -17.14 -8.90 -25.57
N LEU A 219 -16.91 -7.84 -24.78
CA LEU A 219 -16.32 -7.95 -23.45
C LEU A 219 -17.40 -8.48 -22.48
N THR A 220 -17.57 -9.80 -22.45
CA THR A 220 -18.25 -10.48 -21.34
C THR A 220 -17.36 -10.44 -20.11
N GLY A 221 -17.95 -10.02 -19.00
CA GLY A 221 -17.25 -9.80 -17.75
C GLY A 221 -16.69 -11.08 -17.13
N GLU A 222 -15.41 -11.05 -16.81
CA GLU A 222 -14.81 -11.90 -15.78
C GLU A 222 -14.34 -11.00 -14.64
N ARG A 223 -15.21 -10.86 -13.63
CA ARG A 223 -14.81 -10.47 -12.29
C ARG A 223 -14.45 -11.74 -11.52
N HIS A 224 -13.40 -11.64 -10.70
CA HIS A 224 -13.03 -12.54 -9.60
C HIS A 224 -12.36 -13.88 -9.95
N ALA A 225 -11.02 -13.89 -10.03
CA ALA A 225 -10.18 -15.00 -9.55
C ALA A 225 -8.70 -14.59 -9.38
N PHE A 226 -8.41 -13.66 -8.45
CA PHE A 226 -7.01 -13.39 -8.06
C PHE A 226 -6.83 -13.48 -6.55
N CYS A 227 -7.04 -14.67 -5.98
CA CYS A 227 -6.62 -14.97 -4.61
C CYS A 227 -6.58 -16.49 -4.33
N ALA A 228 -5.66 -17.25 -4.95
CA ALA A 228 -5.28 -18.60 -4.48
C ALA A 228 -4.11 -19.22 -5.28
N ARG A 229 -3.00 -18.53 -5.52
CA ARG A 229 -1.80 -19.16 -6.15
C ARG A 229 -0.45 -18.73 -5.56
N GLY A 230 -0.43 -18.22 -4.33
CA GLY A 230 0.79 -17.75 -3.65
C GLY A 230 1.42 -18.72 -2.64
N HIS A 231 0.70 -19.75 -2.17
CA HIS A 231 1.12 -20.51 -0.99
C HIS A 231 1.62 -21.95 -1.23
N LEU A 232 1.57 -22.46 -2.47
CA LEU A 232 2.02 -23.82 -2.79
C LEU A 232 3.40 -23.91 -3.49
N ARG A 233 4.06 -22.79 -3.80
CA ARG A 233 5.38 -22.78 -4.45
C ARG A 233 6.58 -22.66 -3.51
N ARG A 234 6.38 -22.56 -2.19
CA ARG A 234 7.48 -22.41 -1.20
C ARG A 234 7.93 -23.70 -0.51
N ARG A 235 7.33 -24.86 -0.80
CA ARG A 235 7.76 -26.17 -0.23
C ARG A 235 8.53 -27.08 -1.18
N ARG A 236 8.76 -26.70 -2.45
CA ARG A 236 9.52 -27.52 -3.43
C ARG A 236 10.90 -26.97 -3.82
N ALA A 237 11.42 -25.95 -3.10
CA ALA A 237 12.72 -25.34 -3.42
C ALA A 237 13.84 -25.65 -2.42
N VAL A 238 13.67 -26.67 -1.55
CA VAL A 238 14.66 -27.05 -0.52
C VAL A 238 15.33 -28.41 -0.78
N GLN A 239 14.93 -29.16 -1.81
CA GLN A 239 15.41 -30.55 -2.02
C GLN A 239 16.43 -30.78 -3.14
N ASN A 240 16.90 -29.75 -3.86
CA ASN A 240 17.97 -29.93 -4.85
C ASN A 240 19.13 -28.96 -4.60
N ARG A 241 20.04 -29.35 -3.70
CA ARG A 241 21.41 -28.84 -3.68
C ARG A 241 22.34 -29.95 -4.19
N PRO A 242 23.05 -29.76 -5.31
CA PRO A 242 24.07 -30.71 -5.75
C PRO A 242 25.24 -30.72 -4.76
N ARG A 243 25.69 -31.91 -4.37
CA ARG A 243 26.90 -32.14 -3.57
C ARG A 243 28.11 -31.61 -4.34
N ARG A 244 28.75 -30.54 -3.84
CA ARG A 244 30.08 -30.13 -4.31
C ARG A 244 31.10 -31.17 -3.85
N ARG A 245 31.81 -31.77 -4.81
CA ARG A 245 33.00 -32.59 -4.55
C ARG A 245 34.15 -31.68 -4.13
N SER A 246 34.86 -32.07 -3.07
CA SER A 246 36.08 -31.41 -2.59
C SER A 246 37.23 -31.66 -3.58
N PRO A 247 38.10 -30.66 -3.84
CA PRO A 247 39.32 -30.90 -4.61
C PRO A 247 40.38 -31.56 -3.71
N THR A 248 40.96 -32.65 -4.22
CA THR A 248 42.16 -33.30 -3.69
C THR A 248 43.38 -32.38 -3.83
N ILE A 249 44.08 -32.18 -2.73
CA ILE A 249 45.36 -31.47 -2.65
C ILE A 249 46.45 -32.40 -3.19
N GLY A 250 47.11 -32.00 -4.27
CA GLY A 250 48.31 -32.65 -4.78
C GLY A 250 49.55 -32.14 -4.04
N ALA A 251 50.40 -33.08 -3.60
CA ALA A 251 51.72 -32.82 -3.03
C ALA A 251 52.75 -32.45 -4.13
N PRO A 252 53.79 -31.66 -3.80
CA PRO A 252 54.84 -31.31 -4.75
C PRO A 252 55.95 -32.40 -4.82
N PRO A 253 56.66 -32.50 -5.96
CA PRO A 253 57.97 -33.15 -6.03
C PRO A 253 59.08 -32.28 -5.45
#